data_AF-A0A497TAT5-F1
#
_entry.id   AF-A0A497TAT5-F1
#
_cell.length_a   1.000
_cell.length_b   1.000
_cell.length_c   1.000
_cell.angle_alpha   90.00
_cell.angle_beta   90.00
_cell.angle_gamma   90.00
#
_symmetry.space_group_name_H-M   'P 1'
#
loop_
_entity.id
_entity.type
_entity.pdbx_description
1 polymer ?
#
loop_
_entity_poly.entity_id
_entity_poly.type
_entity_poly.pdbx_seq_one_letter_code
_entity_poly.pdbx_strand_id
1 'polypeptide(L)'
;ARVLDKNLNNGLPAFLIKEDTGLKSGFMGMQYIASSCVAENAVLSSPVSIQSVPTNANNQDVVSMGTVAARKCKKVLENIERILGVELLVMCQAVDVKNIADRLGVGTKKAYDFIREQIPVLEEDRILSDDLNKIIGLIKNRSVLKAIQ
;
A
#
# COMPACT_ATOMS: atom_id res chain seq x y z
N ALA A 1 2.21 -6.36 -7.92
CA ALA A 1 2.91 -7.08 -9.00
C ALA A 1 1.92 -7.84 -9.89
N ARG A 2 1.30 -8.94 -9.42
CA ARG A 2 0.45 -9.81 -10.27
C ARG A 2 -0.63 -9.09 -11.10
N VAL A 3 -1.43 -8.23 -10.48
CA VAL A 3 -2.58 -7.58 -11.14
C VAL A 3 -2.16 -6.55 -12.20
N LEU A 4 -0.97 -5.95 -12.06
CA LEU A 4 -0.48 -4.94 -13.00
C LEU A 4 0.26 -5.54 -14.19
N ASP A 5 0.69 -6.80 -14.08
CA ASP A 5 1.40 -7.54 -15.13
C ASP A 5 0.40 -8.25 -16.06
N LYS A 6 0.38 -7.87 -17.33
CA LYS A 6 -0.47 -8.46 -18.38
C LYS A 6 -0.35 -9.97 -18.47
N ASN A 7 0.81 -10.55 -18.17
CA ASN A 7 1.05 -11.98 -18.26
C ASN A 7 0.51 -12.76 -17.04
N LEU A 8 0.20 -12.08 -15.95
CA LEU A 8 -0.17 -12.69 -14.66
C LEU A 8 -1.57 -12.29 -14.16
N ASN A 9 -2.18 -11.28 -14.77
CA ASN A 9 -3.39 -10.62 -14.27
C ASN A 9 -4.72 -11.21 -14.79
N ASN A 10 -4.67 -12.35 -15.50
CA ASN A 10 -5.84 -13.09 -16.00
C ASN A 10 -6.76 -12.25 -16.93
N GLY A 11 -6.16 -11.56 -17.91
CA GLY A 11 -6.90 -10.87 -18.97
C GLY A 11 -7.25 -9.41 -18.66
N LEU A 12 -6.64 -8.81 -17.64
CA LEU A 12 -6.70 -7.36 -17.42
C LEU A 12 -5.68 -6.65 -18.33
N PRO A 13 -5.92 -5.40 -18.74
CA PRO A 13 -4.92 -4.61 -19.43
C PRO A 13 -3.70 -4.33 -18.52
N ALA A 14 -2.54 -4.13 -19.13
CA ALA A 14 -1.32 -3.80 -18.41
C ALA A 14 -1.52 -2.51 -17.60
N PHE A 15 -1.08 -2.52 -16.34
CA PHE A 15 -1.17 -1.38 -15.43
C PHE A 15 -2.59 -0.78 -15.24
N LEU A 16 -3.63 -1.54 -15.62
CA LEU A 16 -5.06 -1.22 -15.42
C LEU A 16 -5.56 0.06 -16.09
N ILE A 17 -4.99 0.41 -17.24
CA ILE A 17 -5.51 1.45 -18.14
C ILE A 17 -6.31 0.79 -19.28
N LYS A 18 -7.53 1.26 -19.57
CA LYS A 18 -8.41 0.64 -20.59
C LYS A 18 -7.99 0.98 -22.02
N GLU A 19 -7.60 2.23 -22.24
CA GLU A 19 -7.37 2.81 -23.57
C GLU A 19 -5.97 3.43 -23.65
N ASP A 20 -5.48 3.66 -24.87
CA ASP A 20 -4.20 4.34 -25.17
C ASP A 20 -2.99 3.83 -24.39
N THR A 21 -2.89 2.52 -24.20
CA THR A 21 -1.76 1.89 -23.50
C THR A 21 -0.44 2.30 -24.16
N GLY A 22 0.50 2.81 -23.35
CA GLY A 22 1.80 3.32 -23.81
C GLY A 22 1.85 4.84 -23.90
N LEU A 23 0.74 5.50 -24.26
CA LEU A 23 0.58 6.94 -24.03
C LEU A 23 0.24 7.19 -22.56
N LYS A 24 -0.64 6.34 -22.00
CA LYS A 24 -1.04 6.34 -20.60
C LYS A 24 -0.35 5.21 -19.83
N SER A 25 0.09 5.51 -18.63
CA SER A 25 0.86 4.61 -17.75
C SER A 25 0.02 3.97 -16.65
N GLY A 26 -1.17 4.52 -16.35
CA GLY A 26 -2.06 3.98 -15.33
C GLY A 26 -1.38 3.85 -13.97
N PHE A 27 -1.43 2.65 -13.39
CA PHE A 27 -0.87 2.37 -12.07
C PHE A 27 0.62 1.94 -12.08
N MET A 28 1.33 2.08 -13.21
CA MET A 28 2.75 1.71 -13.30
C MET A 28 3.60 2.39 -12.20
N GLY A 29 3.44 3.71 -12.03
CA GLY A 29 4.21 4.48 -11.04
C GLY A 29 3.95 4.05 -9.59
N MET A 30 2.73 3.62 -9.28
CA MET A 30 2.37 3.16 -7.94
C MET A 30 3.09 1.88 -7.53
N GLN A 31 3.48 1.04 -8.48
CA GLN A 31 4.26 -0.16 -8.20
C GLN A 31 5.64 0.17 -7.64
N TYR A 32 6.27 1.27 -8.07
CA TYR A 32 7.58 1.69 -7.58
C TYR A 32 7.52 2.07 -6.10
N ILE A 33 6.45 2.73 -5.69
CA ILE A 33 6.23 3.12 -4.28
C ILE A 33 6.12 1.87 -3.40
N ALA A 34 5.26 0.92 -3.78
CA ALA A 34 5.09 -0.31 -3.01
C ALA A 34 6.40 -1.11 -2.94
N SER A 35 7.12 -1.24 -4.06
CA SER A 35 8.38 -2.00 -4.14
C SER A 35 9.49 -1.34 -3.32
N SER A 36 9.59 -0.01 -3.36
CA SER A 36 10.55 0.76 -2.55
C SER A 36 10.26 0.61 -1.05
N CYS A 37 8.98 0.68 -0.64
CA CYS A 37 8.58 0.45 0.75
C CYS A 37 8.96 -0.95 1.26
N VAL A 38 8.80 -1.98 0.42
CA VAL A 38 9.21 -3.36 0.75
C VAL A 38 10.73 -3.45 0.93
N ALA A 39 11.50 -2.86 0.01
CA ALA A 39 12.97 -2.85 0.10
C ALA A 39 13.46 -2.10 1.35
N GLU A 40 12.87 -0.94 1.67
CA GLU A 40 13.18 -0.19 2.90
C GLU A 40 12.84 -1.01 4.15
N ASN A 41 11.69 -1.68 4.16
CA ASN A 41 11.27 -2.55 5.27
C ASN A 41 12.24 -3.72 5.48
N ALA A 42 12.83 -4.28 4.42
CA ALA A 42 13.82 -5.34 4.55
C ALA A 42 15.05 -4.87 5.35
N VAL A 43 15.55 -3.67 5.06
CA VAL A 43 16.66 -3.05 5.82
C VAL A 43 16.25 -2.72 7.26
N LEU A 44 15.03 -2.21 7.45
CA LEU A 44 14.50 -1.90 8.78
C LEU A 44 14.21 -3.15 9.62
N SER A 45 14.07 -4.33 9.01
CA SER A 45 13.74 -5.55 9.76
C SER A 45 14.93 -6.15 10.53
N SER A 46 16.14 -5.64 10.33
CA SER A 46 17.30 -6.06 11.15
C SER A 46 17.07 -5.77 12.64
N PRO A 47 17.21 -6.75 13.55
CA PRO A 47 16.91 -6.56 14.95
C PRO A 47 17.93 -5.61 15.60
N VAL A 48 17.44 -4.58 16.29
CA VAL A 48 18.30 -3.65 17.04
C VAL A 48 18.46 -4.04 18.50
N SER A 49 17.62 -4.95 19.00
CA SER A 49 17.71 -5.49 20.36
C SER A 49 19.01 -6.25 20.64
N ILE A 50 19.66 -6.75 19.59
CA ILE A 50 20.96 -7.45 19.68
C ILE A 50 22.17 -6.50 19.55
N GLN A 51 21.93 -5.18 19.44
CA GLN A 51 22.96 -4.18 19.18
C GLN A 51 23.33 -3.40 20.45
N SER A 52 23.43 -4.08 21.59
CA SER A 52 23.86 -3.44 22.85
C SER A 52 25.23 -2.80 22.68
N VAL A 53 25.38 -1.57 23.18
CA VAL A 53 26.66 -0.86 23.24
C VAL A 53 26.88 -0.43 24.69
N PRO A 54 28.00 -0.81 25.33
CA PRO A 54 28.26 -0.46 26.72
C PRO A 54 28.41 1.05 26.88
N THR A 55 27.81 1.60 27.94
CA THR A 55 27.90 3.02 28.27
C THR A 55 28.16 3.24 29.75
N ASN A 56 28.39 4.50 30.15
CA ASN A 56 28.67 4.90 31.52
C ASN A 56 29.84 4.09 32.15
N ALA A 57 30.98 4.06 31.46
CA ALA A 57 32.17 3.29 31.88
C ALA A 57 31.86 1.81 32.23
N ASN A 58 31.10 1.13 31.37
CA ASN A 58 30.62 -0.25 31.53
C ASN A 58 29.60 -0.48 32.66
N ASN A 59 29.06 0.57 33.30
CA ASN A 59 27.96 0.40 34.24
C ASN A 59 26.64 -0.02 33.54
N GLN A 60 26.44 0.42 32.29
CA GLN A 60 25.36 -0.07 31.44
C GLN A 60 25.98 -0.84 30.28
N ASP A 61 26.50 -2.02 30.59
CA ASP A 61 27.16 -2.93 29.65
C ASP A 61 26.17 -3.72 28.77
N VAL A 62 24.92 -3.88 29.24
CA VAL A 62 23.82 -4.49 28.48
C VAL A 62 22.59 -3.56 28.44
N VAL A 63 22.19 -3.14 27.23
CA VAL A 63 21.02 -2.27 27.01
C VAL A 63 20.10 -2.83 25.92
N SER A 64 18.82 -2.45 25.96
CA SER A 64 17.78 -3.06 25.12
C SER A 64 17.62 -2.46 23.71
N MET A 65 18.13 -1.25 23.49
CA MET A 65 17.86 -0.44 22.29
C MET A 65 16.35 -0.25 21.97
N GLY A 66 15.48 -0.37 22.98
CA GLY A 66 14.03 -0.44 22.80
C GLY A 66 13.41 0.76 22.06
N THR A 67 13.84 1.99 22.35
CA THR A 67 13.35 3.19 21.66
C THR A 67 13.71 3.21 20.19
N VAL A 68 14.87 2.65 19.81
CA VAL A 68 15.25 2.49 18.40
C VAL A 68 14.34 1.46 17.74
N ALA A 69 14.08 0.34 18.41
CA ALA A 69 13.17 -0.69 17.90
C ALA A 69 11.76 -0.14 17.65
N ALA A 70 11.22 0.64 18.60
CA ALA A 70 9.91 1.27 18.47
C ALA A 70 9.83 2.23 17.27
N ARG A 71 10.86 3.05 17.03
CA ARG A 71 10.92 3.95 15.86
C ARG A 71 10.99 3.18 14.55
N LYS A 72 11.78 2.09 14.49
CA LYS A 72 11.84 1.22 13.30
C LYS A 72 10.48 0.57 13.03
N CYS A 73 9.82 0.05 14.05
CA CYS A 73 8.47 -0.52 13.94
C CYS A 73 7.46 0.50 13.41
N LYS A 74 7.45 1.73 13.96
CA LYS A 74 6.60 2.82 13.47
C LYS A 74 6.82 3.10 11.98
N LYS A 75 8.08 3.18 11.55
CA LYS A 75 8.42 3.42 10.13
C LYS A 75 7.97 2.26 9.22
N VAL A 76 8.13 1.01 9.66
CA VAL A 76 7.62 -0.16 8.94
C VAL A 76 6.09 -0.11 8.81
N LEU A 77 5.37 0.28 9.87
CA LEU A 77 3.92 0.45 9.83
C LEU A 77 3.51 1.51 8.80
N GLU A 78 4.15 2.68 8.80
CA GLU A 78 3.91 3.74 7.82
C GLU A 78 4.17 3.27 6.37
N ASN A 79 5.16 2.41 6.15
CA ASN A 79 5.44 1.83 4.84
C ASN A 79 4.39 0.78 4.45
N ILE A 80 3.89 -0.02 5.40
CA ILE A 80 2.78 -0.97 5.18
C ILE A 80 1.49 -0.23 4.81
N GLU A 81 1.18 0.89 5.48
CA GLU A 81 0.03 1.73 5.14
C GLU A 81 0.07 2.18 3.66
N ARG A 82 1.26 2.53 3.15
CA ARG A 82 1.46 2.86 1.72
C ARG A 82 1.26 1.67 0.80
N ILE A 83 1.84 0.51 1.15
CA ILE A 83 1.70 -0.73 0.37
C ILE A 83 0.23 -1.13 0.25
N LEU A 84 -0.50 -1.15 1.37
CA LEU A 84 -1.92 -1.47 1.41
C LEU A 84 -2.76 -0.41 0.68
N GLY A 85 -2.40 0.87 0.79
CA GLY A 85 -3.04 1.94 0.03
C GLY A 85 -2.93 1.73 -1.48
N VAL A 86 -1.73 1.43 -1.98
CA VAL A 86 -1.52 1.08 -3.39
C VAL A 86 -2.34 -0.14 -3.77
N GLU A 87 -2.32 -1.20 -2.97
CA GLU A 87 -3.06 -2.43 -3.25
C GLU A 87 -4.57 -2.18 -3.34
N LEU A 88 -5.17 -1.45 -2.40
CA LEU A 88 -6.59 -1.12 -2.42
C LEU A 88 -6.98 -0.32 -3.67
N LEU A 89 -6.19 0.68 -4.06
CA LEU A 89 -6.45 1.47 -5.27
C LEU A 89 -6.39 0.60 -6.53
N VAL A 90 -5.34 -0.21 -6.65
CA VAL A 90 -5.14 -1.13 -7.78
C VAL A 90 -6.27 -2.16 -7.86
N MET A 91 -6.69 -2.71 -6.72
CA MET A 91 -7.77 -3.71 -6.70
C MET A 91 -9.13 -3.10 -7.03
N CYS A 92 -9.43 -1.89 -6.55
CA CYS A 92 -10.65 -1.19 -6.96
C CYS A 92 -10.62 -0.94 -8.47
N GLN A 93 -9.50 -0.42 -9.01
CA GLN A 93 -9.37 -0.22 -10.45
C GLN A 93 -9.54 -1.52 -11.24
N ALA A 94 -9.00 -2.63 -10.77
CA ALA A 94 -9.17 -3.92 -11.44
C ALA A 94 -10.64 -4.36 -11.50
N VAL A 95 -11.43 -4.05 -10.46
CA VAL A 95 -12.88 -4.30 -10.45
C VAL A 95 -13.60 -3.46 -11.50
N ASP A 96 -13.27 -2.17 -11.61
CA ASP A 96 -13.85 -1.26 -12.62
C ASP A 96 -13.48 -1.68 -14.05
N VAL A 97 -12.22 -2.07 -14.24
CA VAL A 97 -11.70 -2.47 -15.54
C VAL A 97 -12.36 -3.76 -16.01
N LYS A 98 -12.58 -4.70 -15.09
CA LYS A 98 -13.25 -5.97 -15.39
C LYS A 98 -14.79 -5.87 -15.35
N ASN A 99 -15.33 -4.73 -14.96
CA ASN A 99 -16.77 -4.48 -14.76
C ASN A 99 -17.44 -5.59 -13.91
N ILE A 100 -16.91 -5.82 -12.71
CA ILE A 100 -17.36 -6.91 -11.82
C ILE A 100 -17.88 -6.45 -10.46
N ALA A 101 -18.19 -5.16 -10.30
CA ALA A 101 -18.62 -4.60 -9.03
C ALA A 101 -19.82 -5.37 -8.43
N ASP A 102 -20.78 -5.78 -9.25
CA ASP A 102 -21.99 -6.52 -8.81
C ASP A 102 -21.73 -7.98 -8.46
N ARG A 103 -20.53 -8.49 -8.76
CA ARG A 103 -20.10 -9.87 -8.47
C ARG A 103 -19.19 -9.97 -7.24
N LEU A 104 -18.92 -8.85 -6.57
CA LEU A 104 -18.14 -8.84 -5.34
C LEU A 104 -18.93 -9.48 -4.18
N GLY A 105 -18.21 -10.12 -3.26
CA GLY A 105 -18.80 -10.57 -2.00
C GLY A 105 -19.19 -9.41 -1.10
N VAL A 106 -20.03 -9.65 -0.09
CA VAL A 106 -20.61 -8.59 0.76
C VAL A 106 -19.56 -7.63 1.34
N GLY A 107 -18.49 -8.16 1.95
CA GLY A 107 -17.45 -7.32 2.56
C GLY A 107 -16.59 -6.57 1.53
N THR A 108 -16.23 -7.21 0.42
CA THR A 108 -15.43 -6.56 -0.63
C THR A 108 -16.23 -5.54 -1.41
N LYS A 109 -17.53 -5.75 -1.60
CA LYS A 109 -18.46 -4.79 -2.20
C LYS A 109 -18.56 -3.53 -1.34
N LYS A 110 -18.81 -3.68 -0.03
CA LYS A 110 -18.82 -2.56 0.93
C LYS A 110 -17.51 -1.76 0.90
N ALA A 111 -16.36 -2.44 0.90
CA ALA A 111 -15.05 -1.77 0.84
C ALA A 111 -14.86 -1.02 -0.48
N TYR A 112 -15.19 -1.67 -1.61
CA TYR A 112 -15.07 -1.09 -2.94
C TYR A 112 -15.97 0.15 -3.09
N ASP A 113 -17.25 0.05 -2.71
CA ASP A 113 -18.20 1.15 -2.81
C ASP A 113 -17.73 2.34 -1.96
N PHE A 114 -17.32 2.10 -0.71
CA PHE A 114 -16.77 3.13 0.17
C PHE A 114 -15.52 3.81 -0.42
N ILE A 115 -14.60 3.04 -1.01
CA ILE A 115 -13.40 3.62 -1.64
C ILE A 115 -13.78 4.43 -2.88
N ARG A 116 -14.74 3.97 -3.68
CA ARG A 116 -15.15 4.64 -4.92
C ARG A 116 -15.95 5.92 -4.68
N GLU A 117 -16.67 6.02 -3.58
CA GLU A 117 -17.26 7.29 -3.11
C GLU A 117 -16.18 8.36 -2.82
N GLN A 118 -14.97 7.93 -2.48
CA GLN A 118 -13.89 8.82 -2.08
C GLN A 118 -12.88 9.07 -3.19
N ILE A 119 -12.62 8.07 -4.03
CA ILE A 119 -11.54 8.08 -5.02
C ILE A 119 -12.11 7.59 -6.36
N PRO A 120 -12.20 8.47 -7.37
CA PRO A 120 -12.80 8.13 -8.65
C PRO A 120 -11.95 7.12 -9.42
N VAL A 121 -12.56 6.46 -10.40
CA VAL A 121 -11.88 5.55 -11.33
C VAL A 121 -10.75 6.29 -12.06
N LEU A 122 -9.66 5.60 -12.36
CA LEU A 122 -8.61 6.15 -13.19
C LEU A 122 -8.96 5.92 -14.67
N GLU A 123 -9.50 6.95 -15.31
CA GLU A 123 -9.80 6.94 -16.76
C GLU A 123 -8.61 7.49 -17.56
N GLU A 124 -8.05 8.59 -17.07
CA GLU A 124 -6.88 9.28 -17.61
C GLU A 124 -5.77 9.36 -16.57
N ASP A 125 -4.51 9.43 -17.02
CA ASP A 125 -3.38 9.63 -16.12
C ASP A 125 -3.56 10.94 -15.34
N ARG A 126 -3.41 10.86 -14.01
CA ARG A 126 -3.48 12.00 -13.10
C ARG A 126 -2.44 11.87 -11.99
N ILE A 127 -2.35 12.90 -11.16
CA ILE A 127 -1.51 12.88 -9.96
C ILE A 127 -2.07 11.86 -8.96
N LEU A 128 -1.49 10.66 -8.96
CA LEU A 128 -1.94 9.57 -8.09
C LEU A 128 -1.46 9.72 -6.63
N SER A 129 -0.54 10.65 -6.33
CA SER A 129 -0.10 10.89 -4.94
C SER A 129 -1.24 11.35 -4.05
N ASP A 130 -2.19 12.11 -4.59
CA ASP A 130 -3.32 12.63 -3.82
C ASP A 130 -4.30 11.51 -3.47
N ASP A 131 -4.58 10.63 -4.43
CA ASP A 131 -5.35 9.41 -4.22
C ASP A 131 -4.69 8.50 -3.19
N LEU A 132 -3.37 8.31 -3.28
CA LEU A 132 -2.60 7.50 -2.34
C LEU A 132 -2.63 8.09 -0.92
N ASN A 133 -2.41 9.39 -0.77
CA ASN A 133 -2.46 10.06 0.53
C ASN A 133 -3.87 9.98 1.13
N LYS A 134 -4.92 10.11 0.30
CA LYS A 134 -6.31 9.97 0.74
C LYS A 134 -6.60 8.56 1.25
N ILE A 135 -6.27 7.51 0.50
CA ILE A 135 -6.51 6.13 0.95
C ILE A 135 -5.69 5.77 2.19
N ILE A 136 -4.45 6.27 2.30
CA ILE A 136 -3.64 6.11 3.52
C ILE A 136 -4.35 6.74 4.72
N GLY A 137 -4.90 7.95 4.57
CA GLY A 137 -5.72 8.58 5.60
C GLY A 137 -6.89 7.71 6.06
N LEU A 138 -7.60 7.10 5.10
CA LEU A 138 -8.73 6.18 5.35
C LEU A 138 -8.33 4.86 6.02
N ILE A 139 -7.12 4.37 5.77
CA ILE A 139 -6.55 3.20 6.47
C ILE A 139 -6.24 3.60 7.92
N LYS A 140 -5.56 4.73 8.13
CA LYS A 140 -5.09 5.19 9.45
C LYS A 140 -6.22 5.48 10.44
N ASN A 141 -7.30 6.12 9.97
CA ASN A 141 -8.47 6.40 10.79
C ASN A 141 -9.46 5.21 10.89
N ARG A 142 -9.09 4.06 10.30
CA ARG A 142 -9.86 2.81 10.24
C ARG A 142 -11.21 2.95 9.53
N SER A 143 -11.42 3.96 8.70
CA SER A 143 -12.69 4.17 8.01
C SER A 143 -13.01 3.03 7.05
N VAL A 144 -12.02 2.48 6.34
CA VAL A 144 -12.21 1.30 5.47
C VAL A 144 -12.73 0.09 6.26
N LEU A 145 -12.16 -0.15 7.45
CA LEU A 145 -12.56 -1.25 8.33
C LEU A 145 -13.97 -1.03 8.90
N LYS A 146 -14.29 0.19 9.30
CA LYS A 146 -15.63 0.54 9.80
C LYS A 146 -16.71 0.41 8.72
N ALA A 147 -16.37 0.67 7.46
CA ALA A 147 -17.31 0.55 6.35
C ALA A 147 -17.72 -0.90 6.06
N ILE A 148 -16.87 -1.90 6.38
CA ILE A 148 -17.17 -3.31 6.13
C ILE A 148 -17.87 -4.02 7.28
N GLN A 149 -17.73 -3.51 8.51
CA GLN A 149 -18.42 -4.00 9.71
C GLN A 149 -19.94 -3.78 9.60
#